data_AF-A0AAW9EA55-F1
#
_entry.id   AF-A0AAW9EA55-F1
#
_cell.length_a   1.000
_cell.length_b   1.000
_cell.length_c   1.000
_cell.angle_alpha   90.00
_cell.angle_beta   90.00
_cell.angle_gamma   90.00
#
_symmetry.space_group_name_H-M   'P 1'
#
loop_
_entity.id
_entity.type
_entity.pdbx_description
1 polymer ?
#
loop_
_entity_poly.entity_id
_entity_poly.type
_entity_poly.pdbx_seq_one_letter_code
_entity_poly.pdbx_strand_id
1 'polypeptide(L)'
;AAFSQFASDLDDATRKQLNHGQKVTELLKQKQYEPMSVAQQSLSLFAAERGYVEDVEISKVVPFEAALLAYASREHADLLKEINQTGT
;
A
#
# COMPACT_ATOMS: atom_id res chain seq x y z
N ALA A 1 -5.39 23.40 29.96
CA ALA A 1 -5.66 22.78 28.65
C ALA A 1 -4.42 22.01 28.15
N ALA A 2 -4.05 20.92 28.83
CA ALA A 2 -2.96 20.02 28.42
C ALA A 2 -3.48 18.58 28.31
N PHE A 3 -4.32 18.16 29.26
CA PHE A 3 -5.05 16.88 29.22
C PHE A 3 -6.00 16.72 28.02
N SER A 4 -6.68 17.80 27.60
CA SER A 4 -7.56 17.79 26.43
C SER A 4 -6.80 17.55 25.12
N GLN A 5 -5.54 18.02 25.06
CA GLN A 5 -4.67 17.92 23.89
C GLN A 5 -3.99 16.54 23.82
N PHE A 6 -3.62 15.96 24.97
CA PHE A 6 -3.16 14.56 25.02
C PHE A 6 -4.26 13.57 24.60
N ALA A 7 -5.53 13.84 24.96
CA ALA A 7 -6.65 13.02 24.52
C ALA A 7 -6.89 13.16 23.01
N SER A 8 -6.87 14.37 22.45
CA SER A 8 -7.05 14.55 21.00
C SER A 8 -5.92 13.96 20.17
N ASP A 9 -4.66 14.12 20.62
CA ASP A 9 -3.49 13.61 19.90
C ASP A 9 -3.44 12.07 19.94
N LEU A 10 -3.88 11.46 21.05
CA LEU A 10 -4.01 10.00 21.18
C LEU A 10 -5.10 9.46 20.23
N ASP A 11 -6.22 10.16 20.13
CA ASP A 11 -7.34 9.78 19.27
C ASP A 11 -6.98 9.90 17.78
N ASP A 12 -6.23 10.93 17.39
CA ASP A 12 -5.79 11.13 16.01
C ASP A 12 -4.74 10.11 15.57
N ALA A 13 -3.75 9.82 16.43
CA ALA A 13 -2.78 8.77 16.16
C ALA A 13 -3.46 7.39 16.03
N THR A 14 -4.41 7.09 16.91
CA THR A 14 -5.18 5.84 16.86
C THR A 14 -6.01 5.74 15.59
N ARG A 15 -6.68 6.83 15.19
CA ARG A 15 -7.46 6.89 13.95
C ARG A 15 -6.59 6.65 12.72
N LYS A 16 -5.40 7.26 12.66
CA LYS A 16 -4.44 7.03 11.57
C LYS A 16 -4.01 5.57 11.50
N GLN A 17 -3.67 4.97 12.63
CA GLN A 17 -3.27 3.56 12.68
C GLN A 17 -4.39 2.61 12.21
N LEU A 18 -5.64 2.87 12.61
CA LEU A 18 -6.80 2.09 12.16
C LEU A 18 -7.04 2.23 10.66
N ASN A 19 -7.01 3.46 10.14
CA ASN A 19 -7.17 3.71 8.71
C ASN A 19 -6.07 3.04 7.88
N HIS A 20 -4.82 3.12 8.34
CA HIS A 20 -3.70 2.46 7.70
C HIS A 20 -3.88 0.93 7.70
N GLY A 21 -4.21 0.34 8.85
CA GLY A 21 -4.44 -1.11 8.97
C GLY A 21 -5.57 -1.61 8.07
N GLN A 22 -6.66 -0.84 7.94
CA GLN A 22 -7.75 -1.16 7.02
C GLN A 22 -7.29 -1.17 5.56
N LYS A 23 -6.49 -0.18 5.15
CA LYS A 23 -5.97 -0.08 3.78
C LYS A 23 -4.97 -1.18 3.45
N VAL A 24 -4.06 -1.50 4.37
CA VAL A 24 -3.14 -2.64 4.22
C VAL A 24 -3.94 -3.93 4.06
N THR A 25 -4.96 -4.14 4.88
CA THR A 25 -5.83 -5.33 4.78
C THR A 25 -6.54 -5.40 3.44
N GLU A 26 -7.01 -4.27 2.92
CA GLU A 26 -7.66 -4.20 1.60
C GLU A 26 -6.67 -4.51 0.47
N LEU A 27 -5.45 -3.99 0.55
CA LEU A 27 -4.38 -4.21 -0.42
C LEU A 27 -3.90 -5.67 -0.45
N LEU A 28 -4.04 -6.43 0.64
CA LEU A 28 -3.74 -7.86 0.67
C LEU A 28 -4.80 -8.74 -0.02
N LYS A 29 -5.88 -8.15 -0.55
CA LYS A 29 -6.91 -8.91 -1.29
C LYS A 29 -6.44 -9.18 -2.72
N GLN A 30 -6.17 -10.45 -3.00
CA GLN A 30 -5.79 -10.91 -4.33
C GLN A 30 -6.94 -11.63 -5.03
N LYS A 31 -7.14 -11.36 -6.32
CA LYS A 31 -8.09 -12.11 -7.15
C LYS A 31 -7.59 -13.53 -7.40
N GLN A 32 -8.54 -14.45 -7.53
CA GLN A 32 -8.22 -15.84 -7.86
C GLN A 32 -7.60 -15.93 -9.26
N TYR A 33 -6.59 -16.80 -9.42
CA TYR A 33 -5.87 -17.05 -10.68
C TYR A 33 -5.05 -15.88 -11.22
N GLU A 34 -4.82 -14.84 -10.43
CA GLU A 34 -3.95 -13.71 -10.78
C GLU A 34 -2.69 -13.72 -9.89
N PRO A 35 -1.75 -14.67 -10.05
CA PRO A 35 -0.52 -14.69 -9.27
C PRO A 35 0.34 -13.46 -9.56
N MET A 36 0.94 -12.88 -8.51
CA MET A 36 1.83 -11.72 -8.62
C MET A 36 3.29 -12.15 -8.53
N SER A 37 4.17 -11.51 -9.30
CA SER A 37 5.63 -11.70 -9.17
C SER A 37 6.14 -11.12 -7.85
N VAL A 38 7.36 -11.52 -7.44
CA VAL A 38 7.99 -10.97 -6.22
C VAL A 38 8.11 -9.45 -6.33
N ALA A 39 8.60 -8.92 -7.45
CA ALA A 39 8.70 -7.48 -7.68
C ALA A 39 7.35 -6.75 -7.57
N GLN A 40 6.26 -7.34 -8.08
CA GLN A 40 4.92 -6.75 -7.98
C GLN A 40 4.43 -6.73 -6.53
N GLN A 41 4.59 -7.84 -5.80
CA GLN A 41 4.23 -7.91 -4.37
C GLN A 41 5.05 -6.91 -3.55
N SER A 42 6.36 -6.84 -3.78
CA SER A 42 7.25 -5.89 -3.11
C SER A 42 6.84 -4.44 -3.37
N LEU A 43 6.46 -4.09 -4.61
CA LEU A 43 6.00 -2.74 -4.94
C LEU A 43 4.70 -2.37 -4.22
N SER A 44 3.71 -3.29 -4.20
CA SER A 44 2.44 -3.07 -3.49
C SER A 44 2.66 -2.89 -1.99
N LEU A 45 3.48 -3.75 -1.36
CA LEU A 45 3.78 -3.67 0.06
C LEU A 45 4.59 -2.42 0.41
N PHE A 46 5.56 -2.06 -0.43
CA PHE A 46 6.33 -0.83 -0.26
C PHE A 46 5.45 0.41 -0.31
N ALA A 47 4.49 0.46 -1.24
CA ALA A 47 3.53 1.57 -1.32
C ALA A 47 2.66 1.67 -0.06
N ALA A 48 2.26 0.54 0.50
CA ALA A 48 1.51 0.50 1.75
C ALA A 48 2.36 0.97 2.94
N GLU A 49 3.57 0.42 3.11
CA GLU A 49 4.49 0.72 4.21
C GLU A 49 4.91 2.21 4.22
N ARG A 50 5.20 2.78 3.05
CA ARG A 50 5.61 4.18 2.92
C ARG A 50 4.45 5.18 3.00
N GLY A 51 3.22 4.71 3.17
CA GLY A 51 2.04 5.56 3.30
C GLY A 51 1.54 6.14 1.98
N TYR A 52 1.99 5.64 0.82
CA TYR A 52 1.52 6.12 -0.50
C TYR A 52 0.08 5.73 -0.83
N VAL A 53 -0.56 4.96 0.05
CA VAL A 53 -1.98 4.61 -0.01
C VAL A 53 -2.84 5.45 0.96
N GLU A 54 -2.26 6.33 1.78
CA GLU A 54 -2.96 7.03 2.86
C GLU A 54 -3.99 8.07 2.38
N ASP A 55 -3.82 8.62 1.19
CA ASP A 55 -4.74 9.56 0.54
C ASP A 55 -5.78 8.87 -0.36
N VAL A 56 -5.63 7.57 -0.61
CA VAL A 56 -6.55 6.77 -1.43
C VAL A 56 -7.78 6.34 -0.62
N GLU A 57 -9.00 6.58 -1.10
CA GLU A 57 -10.20 6.04 -0.44
C GLU A 57 -10.14 4.51 -0.36
N ILE A 58 -10.60 3.90 0.73
CA ILE A 58 -10.49 2.45 0.96
C ILE A 58 -11.07 1.62 -0.20
N SER A 59 -12.19 2.05 -0.78
CA SER A 59 -12.85 1.39 -1.93
C SER A 59 -12.03 1.46 -3.23
N LYS A 60 -11.03 2.34 -3.28
CA LYS A 60 -10.14 2.57 -4.43
C LYS A 60 -8.75 1.97 -4.26
N VAL A 61 -8.45 1.33 -3.12
CA VAL A 61 -7.13 0.74 -2.87
C VAL A 61 -6.78 -0.35 -3.88
N VAL A 62 -7.71 -1.29 -4.15
CA VAL A 62 -7.48 -2.35 -5.15
C VAL A 62 -7.35 -1.79 -6.59
N PRO A 63 -8.23 -0.87 -7.05
CA PRO A 63 -8.02 -0.17 -8.32
C PRO A 63 -6.69 0.59 -8.41
N PHE A 64 -6.25 1.22 -7.32
CA PHE A 64 -4.98 1.93 -7.24
C PHE A 64 -3.80 0.97 -7.43
N GLU A 65 -3.79 -0.17 -6.71
CA GLU A 65 -2.75 -1.18 -6.85
C GLU A 65 -2.66 -1.68 -8.29
N ALA A 66 -3.80 -2.04 -8.90
CA ALA A 66 -3.83 -2.51 -10.29
C ALA A 66 -3.25 -1.46 -11.26
N ALA A 67 -3.58 -0.18 -11.06
CA ALA A 67 -3.04 0.91 -11.87
C ALA A 67 -1.53 1.13 -11.63
N LEU A 68 -1.06 1.04 -10.39
CA LEU A 68 0.36 1.14 -10.03
C LEU A 68 1.17 0.02 -10.68
N LEU A 69 0.70 -1.22 -10.60
CA LEU A 69 1.37 -2.38 -11.20
C LEU A 69 1.39 -2.29 -12.72
N ALA A 70 0.30 -1.83 -13.35
CA ALA A 70 0.24 -1.61 -14.79
C ALA A 70 1.22 -0.51 -15.23
N TYR A 71 1.28 0.60 -14.48
CA TYR A 71 2.24 1.68 -14.72
C TYR A 71 3.69 1.18 -14.62
N ALA A 72 4.03 0.48 -13.53
CA ALA A 72 5.38 -0.05 -13.33
C ALA A 72 5.77 -1.06 -14.42
N SER A 73 4.82 -1.91 -14.86
CA SER A 73 5.06 -2.87 -15.93
C SER A 73 5.28 -2.21 -17.30
N ARG A 74 4.71 -1.02 -17.53
CA ARG A 74 4.84 -0.30 -18.79
C ARG A 74 6.07 0.61 -18.83
N GLU A 75 6.29 1.37 -17.77
CA GLU A 75 7.34 2.41 -17.73
C GLU A 75 8.63 1.94 -17.06
N HIS A 76 8.58 0.90 -16.23
CA HIS A 76 9.68 0.44 -15.38
C HIS A 76 9.86 -1.08 -15.43
N ALA A 77 9.60 -1.69 -16.59
CA ALA A 77 9.70 -3.14 -16.78
C ALA A 77 11.08 -3.70 -16.41
N ASP A 78 12.15 -2.98 -16.74
CA ASP A 78 13.52 -3.39 -16.45
C ASP A 78 13.80 -3.46 -14.95
N LEU A 79 13.28 -2.50 -14.17
CA LEU A 79 13.37 -2.50 -12.71
C LEU A 79 12.63 -3.71 -12.11
N LEU A 80 11.41 -4.00 -12.59
CA LEU A 80 10.66 -5.17 -12.11
C LEU A 80 11.41 -6.47 -12.44
N LYS A 81 12.07 -6.54 -13.59
CA LYS A 81 12.88 -7.69 -13.97
C LYS A 81 14.11 -7.84 -13.09
N GLU A 82 14.81 -6.74 -12.80
CA GLU A 82 15.96 -6.73 -11.90
C GLU A 82 15.56 -7.26 -10.51
N ILE A 83 14.53 -6.70 -9.89
CA ILE A 83 14.06 -7.12 -8.57
C ILE A 83 13.67 -8.61 -8.56
N ASN A 84 13.02 -9.11 -9.61
CA ASN A 84 12.68 -10.53 -9.70
C ASN A 84 13.92 -11.45 -9.81
N GLN A 85 15.06 -10.93 -10.27
CA GLN A 85 16.32 -11.69 -10.41
C GLN A 85 17.20 -11.59 -9.16
N THR A 86 17.30 -10.41 -8.57
CA THR A 86 18.19 -10.10 -7.44
C THR A 86 17.52 -10.33 -6.09
N GLY A 87 16.19 -10.18 -6.02
CA GLY A 87 15.43 -10.16 -4.78
C GLY A 87 15.58 -8.85 -3.98
N THR A 88 16.21 -7.82 -4.57
CA THR A 88 16.48 -6.51 -3.95
C THR A 88 16.26 -5.39 -4.93
#